data_AF-A0A535TWZ6-F1
#
_entry.id   AF-A0A535TWZ6-F1
#
_cell.length_a   1.000
_cell.length_b   1.000
_cell.length_c   1.000
_cell.angle_alpha   90.00
_cell.angle_beta   90.00
_cell.angle_gamma   90.00
#
_symmetry.space_group_name_H-M   'P 1'
#
loop_
_entity.id
_entity.type
_entity.pdbx_description
1 polymer ?
#
loop_
_entity_poly.entity_id
_entity_poly.type
_entity_poly.pdbx_seq_one_letter_code
_entity_poly.pdbx_strand_id
1 'polypeptide(L)'
;MKRGDAMLAVKPTSDVRVALLVDDEPDSRAAQQTRLEREGYTVFVATNQADALSRAKQALPQIICVHLATGGTVPLIQALRADDSCRHIPVVVLKDQPHVRAMPERAKLHAIPHDSW
;
A
#
# COMPACT_ATOMS: atom_id res chain seq x y z
N MET A 1 29.22 -46.22 4.82
CA MET A 1 29.27 -44.77 5.09
C MET A 1 28.43 -44.06 4.02
N LYS A 2 27.14 -43.76 4.27
CA LYS A 2 26.28 -43.07 3.28
C LYS A 2 26.30 -41.57 3.58
N ARG A 3 26.85 -40.78 2.66
CA ARG A 3 26.59 -39.34 2.55
C ARG A 3 25.26 -39.16 1.83
N GLY A 4 24.41 -38.29 2.33
CA GLY A 4 23.11 -38.01 1.76
C GLY A 4 22.45 -36.91 2.57
N ASP A 5 23.00 -35.70 2.48
CA ASP A 5 22.30 -34.48 2.84
C ASP A 5 20.99 -34.44 2.06
N ALA A 6 19.88 -34.64 2.76
CA ALA A 6 18.54 -34.42 2.23
C ALA A 6 18.31 -32.92 2.17
N MET A 7 18.72 -32.32 1.05
CA MET A 7 18.33 -30.97 0.69
C MET A 7 16.81 -30.99 0.42
N LEU A 8 16.03 -30.47 1.37
CA LEU A 8 14.61 -30.17 1.15
C LEU A 8 14.54 -29.24 -0.07
N ALA A 9 14.03 -29.77 -1.18
CA ALA A 9 13.68 -28.95 -2.33
C ALA A 9 12.52 -28.05 -1.93
N VAL A 10 12.83 -26.80 -1.57
CA VAL A 10 11.84 -25.71 -1.57
C VAL A 10 11.40 -25.55 -3.02
N LYS A 11 10.19 -26.01 -3.34
CA LYS A 11 9.56 -25.68 -4.61
C LYS A 11 9.32 -24.16 -4.61
N PRO A 12 9.84 -23.38 -5.57
CA PRO A 12 9.50 -21.97 -5.67
C PRO A 12 8.04 -21.88 -6.13
N THR A 13 7.12 -21.68 -5.20
CA THR A 13 5.80 -21.13 -5.51
C THR A 13 5.90 -19.63 -5.35
N SER A 14 6.53 -18.96 -6.31
CA SER A 14 6.58 -17.50 -6.32
C SER A 14 5.81 -16.99 -7.53
N ASP A 15 4.49 -17.11 -7.50
CA ASP A 15 3.67 -16.14 -8.22
C ASP A 15 3.97 -14.78 -7.59
N VAL A 16 4.80 -13.99 -8.27
CA VAL A 16 5.12 -12.63 -7.84
C VAL A 16 3.81 -11.86 -7.84
N ARG A 17 3.33 -11.49 -6.64
CA ARG A 17 2.10 -10.73 -6.49
C ARG A 17 2.39 -9.26 -6.76
N VAL A 18 1.91 -8.75 -7.88
CA VAL A 18 2.15 -7.36 -8.27
C VAL A 18 1.00 -6.47 -7.81
N ALA A 19 1.32 -5.39 -7.10
CA ALA A 19 0.37 -4.34 -6.73
C ALA A 19 0.78 -3.00 -7.37
N LEU A 20 -0.19 -2.18 -7.77
CA LEU A 20 0.03 -0.80 -8.14
C LEU A 20 -0.51 0.11 -7.03
N LEU A 21 0.37 0.85 -6.36
CA LEU A 21 0.03 1.89 -5.41
C LEU A 21 -0.08 3.24 -6.13
N VAL A 22 -1.20 3.93 -5.94
CA VAL A 22 -1.45 5.26 -6.48
C VAL A 22 -1.63 6.23 -5.32
N ASP A 23 -0.64 7.07 -5.06
CA ASP A 23 -0.61 7.97 -3.90
C ASP A 23 0.18 9.25 -4.21
N ASP A 24 -0.46 10.41 -4.05
CA ASP A 24 0.12 11.72 -4.32
C ASP A 24 0.91 12.28 -3.14
N GLU A 25 0.75 11.73 -1.93
CA GLU A 25 1.40 12.21 -0.71
C GLU A 25 2.64 11.34 -0.38
N PRO A 26 3.87 11.91 -0.35
CA PRO A 26 5.09 11.14 -0.16
C PRO A 26 5.17 10.27 1.11
N ASP A 27 4.72 10.76 2.26
CA ASP A 27 4.86 10.05 3.54
C ASP A 27 3.89 8.87 3.63
N SER A 28 2.61 9.09 3.27
CA SER A 28 1.60 8.05 3.09
C SER A 28 2.08 7.01 2.10
N ARG A 29 2.56 7.44 0.93
CA ARG A 29 3.05 6.53 -0.11
C ARG A 29 4.15 5.62 0.39
N ALA A 30 5.14 6.16 1.11
CA ALA A 30 6.22 5.36 1.69
C ALA A 30 5.69 4.35 2.73
N ALA A 31 4.72 4.75 3.56
CA ALA A 31 4.09 3.88 4.55
C ALA A 31 3.26 2.76 3.90
N GLN A 32 2.42 3.09 2.91
CA GLN A 32 1.59 2.11 2.20
C GLN A 32 2.43 1.16 1.34
N GLN A 33 3.48 1.67 0.68
CA GLN A 33 4.42 0.83 -0.06
C GLN A 33 5.08 -0.19 0.87
N THR A 34 5.65 0.26 1.97
CA THR A 34 6.28 -0.62 2.98
C THR A 34 5.29 -1.67 3.49
N ARG A 35 4.04 -1.28 3.75
CA ARG A 35 2.98 -2.19 4.18
C ARG A 35 2.70 -3.27 3.14
N LEU A 36 2.50 -2.89 1.88
CA LEU A 36 2.20 -3.83 0.79
C LEU A 36 3.37 -4.78 0.51
N GLU A 37 4.61 -4.28 0.55
CA GLU A 37 5.81 -5.11 0.38
C GLU A 37 5.93 -6.15 1.50
N ARG A 38 5.61 -5.79 2.75
CA ARG A 38 5.58 -6.72 3.89
C ARG A 38 4.50 -7.81 3.75
N GLU A 39 3.42 -7.54 3.02
CA GLU A 39 2.38 -8.52 2.68
C GLU A 39 2.81 -9.43 1.50
N GLY A 40 4.02 -9.24 0.96
CA GLY A 40 4.61 -10.05 -0.09
C GLY A 40 4.29 -9.60 -1.51
N TYR A 41 3.92 -8.33 -1.70
CA TYR A 41 3.74 -7.76 -3.03
C TYR A 41 5.04 -7.14 -3.57
N THR A 42 5.25 -7.26 -4.88
CA THR A 42 6.10 -6.30 -5.63
C THR A 42 5.25 -5.09 -5.95
N VAL A 43 5.64 -3.91 -5.46
CA VAL A 43 4.84 -2.69 -5.54
C VAL A 43 5.39 -1.78 -6.63
N PHE A 44 4.56 -1.49 -7.63
CA PHE A 44 4.76 -0.35 -8.53
C PHE A 44 4.04 0.87 -7.99
N VAL A 45 4.60 2.04 -8.26
CA VAL A 45 4.10 3.31 -7.73
C VAL A 45 3.70 4.23 -8.87
N ALA A 46 2.58 4.92 -8.69
CA ALA A 46 2.16 6.08 -9.46
C ALA A 46 1.77 7.22 -8.51
N THR A 47 1.98 8.47 -8.92
CA THR A 47 1.66 9.66 -8.10
C THR A 47 0.53 10.51 -8.67
N ASN A 48 -0.03 10.12 -9.82
CA ASN A 48 -1.11 10.82 -10.48
C ASN A 48 -1.91 9.86 -11.38
N GLN A 49 -3.07 10.32 -11.84
CA GLN A 49 -4.00 9.51 -12.63
C GLN A 49 -3.42 9.03 -13.97
N ALA A 50 -2.67 9.87 -14.68
CA ALA A 50 -2.14 9.54 -16.00
C ALA A 50 -1.07 8.44 -15.91
N ASP A 51 -0.14 8.60 -14.96
CA ASP A 51 0.89 7.60 -14.66
C ASP A 51 0.27 6.29 -14.16
N ALA A 52 -0.75 6.37 -13.29
CA ALA A 52 -1.47 5.20 -12.79
C ALA A 52 -2.12 4.39 -13.92
N LEU A 53 -2.81 5.05 -14.85
CA LEU A 53 -3.44 4.38 -15.98
C LEU A 53 -2.39 3.74 -16.91
N SER A 54 -1.29 4.46 -17.20
CA SER A 54 -0.19 3.94 -18.02
C SER A 54 0.43 2.69 -17.41
N ARG A 55 0.74 2.72 -16.11
CA ARG A 55 1.34 1.60 -15.38
C ARG A 55 0.39 0.43 -15.22
N ALA A 56 -0.90 0.68 -14.99
CA ALA A 56 -1.90 -0.39 -14.90
C ALA A 56 -1.96 -1.23 -16.18
N LYS A 57 -1.81 -0.60 -17.35
CA LYS A 57 -1.77 -1.26 -18.66
C LYS A 57 -0.50 -2.06 -18.91
N GLN A 58 0.64 -1.55 -18.41
CA GLN A 58 1.95 -2.17 -18.65
C GLN A 58 2.25 -3.29 -17.67
N ALA A 59 1.95 -3.07 -16.38
CA ALA A 59 2.32 -3.99 -15.30
C ALA A 59 1.27 -5.07 -15.04
N LEU A 60 0.03 -4.89 -15.53
CA LEU A 60 -1.12 -5.78 -15.30
C LEU A 60 -1.19 -6.27 -13.84
N PRO A 61 -1.26 -5.34 -12.87
CA PRO A 61 -1.21 -5.69 -11.46
C PRO A 61 -2.43 -6.52 -11.07
N GLN A 62 -2.27 -7.34 -10.03
CA GLN A 62 -3.36 -8.13 -9.46
C GLN A 62 -4.32 -7.26 -8.62
N ILE A 63 -3.85 -6.11 -8.16
CA ILE A 63 -4.60 -5.15 -7.37
C ILE A 63 -4.07 -3.72 -7.57
N ILE A 64 -4.98 -2.74 -7.59
CA ILE A 64 -4.65 -1.32 -7.57
C ILE A 64 -5.11 -0.74 -6.23
N CYS A 65 -4.18 -0.18 -5.47
CA CYS A 65 -4.42 0.48 -4.20
C CYS A 65 -4.36 2.00 -4.41
N VAL A 66 -5.43 2.73 -4.11
CA VAL A 66 -5.54 4.17 -4.38
C VAL A 66 -5.68 4.95 -3.09
N HIS A 67 -4.77 5.87 -2.85
CA HIS A 67 -4.82 6.90 -1.81
C HIS A 67 -4.60 8.27 -2.47
N LEU A 68 -5.62 8.76 -3.15
CA LEU A 68 -5.60 10.10 -3.74
C LEU A 68 -6.56 11.00 -3.00
N ALA A 69 -6.34 12.31 -3.06
CA ALA A 69 -7.36 13.28 -2.70
C ALA A 69 -8.69 12.97 -3.41
N THR A 70 -9.82 13.23 -2.74
CA THR A 70 -11.18 12.87 -3.18
C THR A 70 -11.48 13.20 -4.65
N GLY A 71 -10.90 14.29 -5.19
CA GLY A 71 -11.07 14.70 -6.58
C GLY A 71 -10.40 13.77 -7.62
N GLY A 72 -9.34 13.06 -7.27
CA GLY A 72 -8.57 12.20 -8.19
C GLY A 72 -9.03 10.74 -8.23
N THR A 73 -9.58 10.23 -7.13
CA THR A 73 -9.93 8.79 -7.01
C THR A 73 -11.02 8.36 -7.98
N VAL A 74 -12.13 9.10 -8.03
CA VAL A 74 -13.29 8.71 -8.87
C VAL A 74 -12.96 8.77 -10.36
N PRO A 75 -12.34 9.84 -10.89
CA PRO A 75 -11.94 9.89 -12.30
C PRO A 75 -10.94 8.78 -12.69
N LEU A 76 -10.00 8.43 -11.81
CA LEU A 76 -9.08 7.31 -12.05
C LEU A 76 -9.84 5.97 -12.16
N ILE A 77 -10.75 5.69 -11.23
CA ILE A 77 -11.55 4.45 -11.27
C ILE A 77 -12.37 4.38 -12.56
N GLN A 78 -13.01 5.49 -12.96
CA GLN A 78 -13.76 5.55 -14.21
C GLN A 78 -12.88 5.25 -15.42
N ALA A 79 -11.68 5.85 -15.50
CA ALA A 79 -10.74 5.60 -16.57
C ALA A 79 -10.26 4.13 -16.62
N LEU A 80 -9.99 3.52 -15.45
CA LEU A 80 -9.61 2.11 -15.36
C LEU A 80 -10.74 1.16 -15.78
N ARG A 81 -12.00 1.51 -15.49
CA ARG A 81 -13.18 0.71 -15.88
C ARG A 81 -13.55 0.86 -17.36
N ALA A 82 -13.22 2.00 -17.96
CA ALA A 82 -13.42 2.24 -19.39
C ALA A 82 -12.37 1.54 -20.27
N ASP A 83 -11.25 1.08 -19.70
CA ASP A 83 -10.19 0.38 -20.44
C ASP A 83 -10.29 -1.14 -20.28
N ASP A 84 -10.39 -1.85 -21.40
CA ASP A 84 -10.52 -3.30 -21.46
C ASP A 84 -9.37 -4.05 -20.75
N SER A 85 -8.17 -3.49 -20.79
CA SER A 85 -6.97 -4.07 -20.19
C SER A 85 -6.97 -3.96 -18.66
N CYS A 86 -7.75 -3.02 -18.10
CA CYS A 86 -7.72 -2.71 -16.67
C CYS A 86 -9.07 -2.94 -15.97
N ARG A 87 -10.19 -3.02 -16.71
CA ARG A 87 -11.54 -3.04 -16.13
C ARG A 87 -11.77 -4.18 -15.13
N HIS A 88 -11.06 -5.28 -15.29
CA HIS A 88 -11.16 -6.48 -14.45
C HIS A 88 -10.30 -6.41 -13.18
N ILE A 89 -9.37 -5.46 -13.09
CA ILE A 89 -8.44 -5.36 -11.96
C ILE A 89 -9.19 -4.79 -10.73
N PRO A 90 -9.11 -5.45 -9.57
CA PRO A 90 -9.73 -4.94 -8.35
C PRO A 90 -9.05 -3.65 -7.91
N VAL A 91 -9.87 -2.68 -7.47
CA VAL A 91 -9.40 -1.40 -6.95
C VAL A 91 -9.81 -1.28 -5.48
N VAL A 92 -8.84 -1.02 -4.61
CA VAL A 92 -9.05 -0.78 -3.18
C VAL A 92 -8.67 0.67 -2.87
N VAL A 93 -9.62 1.42 -2.32
CA VAL A 93 -9.34 2.77 -1.83
C VAL A 93 -8.77 2.66 -0.42
N LEU A 94 -7.54 3.13 -0.25
CA LEU A 94 -6.87 3.17 1.03
C LEU A 94 -7.29 4.46 1.76
N LYS A 95 -7.51 4.33 3.07
CA LYS A 95 -7.61 5.46 3.97
C LYS A 95 -6.41 5.42 4.89
N ASP A 96 -5.90 6.58 5.24
CA ASP A 96 -4.93 6.67 6.32
C ASP A 96 -5.53 6.06 7.57
N GLN A 97 -4.87 5.02 8.07
CA GLN A 97 -5.07 4.64 9.44
C GLN A 97 -4.29 5.69 10.25
N PRO A 98 -4.90 6.41 11.20
CA PRO A 98 -4.14 7.33 12.03
C PRO A 98 -3.02 6.53 12.67
N HIS A 99 -1.78 6.86 12.32
CA HIS A 99 -0.64 6.40 13.09
C HIS A 99 -0.90 6.94 14.49
N VAL A 100 -1.18 6.05 15.45
CA VAL A 100 -1.06 6.40 16.86
C VAL A 100 0.40 6.77 17.01
N ARG A 101 0.70 8.07 16.94
CA ARG A 101 2.04 8.58 17.22
C ARG A 101 2.40 7.95 18.55
N ALA A 102 3.49 7.19 18.60
CA ALA A 102 3.96 6.61 19.85
C ALA A 102 3.88 7.73 20.88
N MET A 103 3.00 7.57 21.88
CA MET A 103 2.85 8.62 22.88
C MET A 103 4.25 8.82 23.46
N PRO A 104 4.78 10.05 23.51
CA PRO A 104 5.98 10.29 24.29
C PRO A 104 5.74 9.70 25.67
N GLU A 105 6.71 8.93 26.19
CA GLU A 105 6.64 8.30 27.51
C GLU A 105 5.88 9.19 28.48
N ARG A 106 4.78 8.66 29.05
CA ARG A 106 3.85 9.33 29.97
C ARG A 106 4.28 10.77 30.29
N ALA A 107 3.76 11.74 29.55
CA ALA A 107 3.79 13.11 30.01
C ALA A 107 3.24 13.09 31.44
N LYS A 108 4.08 13.43 32.42
CA LYS A 108 3.71 13.38 33.83
C LYS A 108 2.49 14.29 33.98
N LEU A 109 1.32 13.68 34.16
CA LEU A 109 0.12 14.40 34.52
C LEU A 109 0.37 14.98 35.90
N HIS A 110 0.61 16.28 35.98
CA HIS A 110 0.67 16.98 37.25
C HIS A 110 -0.76 17.33 37.65
N ALA A 111 -1.18 16.89 38.84
CA ALA A 111 -2.42 17.35 39.43
C ALA A 111 -2.27 18.85 39.75
N ILE A 112 -3.19 19.68 39.25
CA ILE A 112 -3.26 21.08 39.64
C ILE A 112 -4.08 21.14 40.95
N PRO A 113 -3.50 21.65 42.05
CA PRO A 113 -4.23 21.81 43.30
C PRO A 113 -5.47 22.71 43.15
N HIS A 114 -6.54 22.37 43.86
CA HIS A 114 -7.84 23.08 43.79
C HIS A 114 -7.76 24.54 44.27
N ASP A 115 -6.70 24.93 44.99
CA ASP A 115 -6.47 26.26 45.54
C ASP A 115 -5.73 27.22 44.59
N SER A 116 -5.40 26.80 43.36
CA SER A 116 -4.67 27.62 42.38
C SER A 116 -5.56 28.52 41.49
N TRP A 117 -6.77 28.88 41.94
CA TRP A 117 -7.84 29.51 41.15
C TRP A 117 -8.32 30.81 41.81
#